data_AF-A0A931EGF8-F1
#
_entry.id   AF-A0A931EGF8-F1
#
_cell.length_a   1.000
_cell.length_b   1.000
_cell.length_c   1.000
_cell.angle_alpha   90.00
_cell.angle_beta   90.00
_cell.angle_gamma   90.00
#
_symmetry.space_group_name_H-M   'P 1'
#
loop_
_entity.id
_entity.type
_entity.pdbx_description
1 polymer ?
#
loop_
_entity_poly.entity_id
_entity_poly.type
_entity_poly.pdbx_seq_one_letter_code
_entity_poly.pdbx_strand_id
1 'polypeptide(L)'
;MRGSPVLDLGFRIFDADNHYYETREAFTRHIDPAYRDRTFHVKPNGAGAEQWFLGDEPFGYFPHWSFETAARPGALKEVLRNIKSGVISDEKAEVPMDPAFQYREPRLTRMDEQRVESAVLMPTLGVTVEHVMKHDVGLTYANLRSFNAWLDEEWGF
;
A
#
# COMPACT_ATOMS: atom_id res chain seq x y z
N MET A 1 -17.05 -22.13 8.81
CA MET A 1 -16.01 -21.98 7.77
C MET A 1 -14.74 -22.61 8.28
N ARG A 2 -14.22 -23.67 7.64
CA ARG A 2 -12.91 -24.23 8.02
C ARG A 2 -11.86 -23.38 7.33
N GLY A 3 -11.08 -22.60 8.08
CA GLY A 3 -9.93 -21.87 7.54
C GLY A 3 -8.98 -22.86 6.85
N SER A 4 -8.37 -22.45 5.74
CA SER A 4 -7.30 -23.23 5.12
C SER A 4 -6.28 -23.63 6.19
N PRO A 5 -5.86 -24.90 6.27
CA PRO A 5 -4.87 -25.29 7.25
C PRO A 5 -3.58 -24.53 6.96
N VAL A 6 -3.10 -23.78 7.97
CA VAL A 6 -1.75 -23.24 7.94
C VAL A 6 -0.81 -24.45 7.94
N LEU A 7 0.02 -24.57 6.91
CA LEU A 7 0.98 -25.67 6.78
C LEU A 7 1.97 -25.58 7.93
N ASP A 8 2.02 -26.60 8.79
CA ASP A 8 3.05 -26.69 9.81
C ASP A 8 4.32 -27.30 9.20
N LEU A 9 5.28 -26.44 8.87
CA LEU A 9 6.56 -26.81 8.29
C LEU A 9 7.59 -27.27 9.34
N GLY A 10 7.26 -27.19 10.64
CA GLY A 10 8.23 -27.41 11.73
C GLY A 10 9.20 -26.24 11.96
N PHE A 11 9.08 -25.17 11.18
CA PHE A 11 9.79 -23.90 11.33
C PHE A 11 8.89 -22.75 10.82
N ARG A 12 9.24 -21.51 11.16
CA ARG A 12 8.61 -20.30 10.63
C ARG A 12 9.35 -19.80 9.39
N ILE A 13 8.66 -19.17 8.47
CA ILE A 13 9.24 -18.73 7.19
C ILE A 13 9.78 -17.30 7.27
N PHE A 14 10.72 -16.99 6.38
CA PHE A 14 11.06 -15.62 5.99
C PHE A 14 10.32 -15.30 4.70
N ASP A 15 9.58 -14.19 4.67
CA ASP A 15 8.85 -13.74 3.49
C ASP A 15 9.53 -12.51 2.85
N ALA A 16 10.12 -12.71 1.68
CA ALA A 16 10.90 -11.67 1.01
C ALA A 16 10.05 -10.63 0.25
N ASP A 17 8.72 -10.80 0.22
CA ASP A 17 7.83 -9.94 -0.55
C ASP A 17 6.49 -9.75 0.18
N ASN A 18 6.45 -8.74 1.05
CA ASN A 18 5.26 -8.34 1.78
C ASN A 18 5.04 -6.84 1.61
N HIS A 19 3.80 -6.40 1.73
CA HIS A 19 3.44 -5.00 1.50
C HIS A 19 2.62 -4.41 2.64
N TYR A 20 2.67 -3.08 2.74
CA TYR A 20 1.75 -2.23 3.49
C TYR A 20 1.01 -1.27 2.54
N TYR A 21 -0.15 -0.77 3.00
CA TYR A 21 -0.89 0.30 2.36
C TYR A 21 -0.58 1.62 3.05
N GLU A 22 -0.10 2.60 2.29
CA GLU A 22 0.27 3.91 2.78
C GLU A 22 -0.96 4.67 3.34
N THR A 23 -0.76 5.37 4.45
CA THR A 23 -1.78 6.23 5.04
C THR A 23 -1.75 7.62 4.40
N ARG A 24 -2.78 8.44 4.66
CA ARG A 24 -2.95 9.78 4.06
C ARG A 24 -1.75 10.71 4.28
N GLU A 25 -1.00 10.48 5.37
CA GLU A 25 0.11 11.34 5.77
C GLU A 25 1.50 10.84 5.32
N ALA A 26 1.56 9.72 4.60
CA ALA A 26 2.81 9.03 4.28
C ALA A 26 3.86 9.93 3.60
N PHE A 27 3.41 10.91 2.82
CA PHE A 27 4.28 11.82 2.05
C PHE A 27 4.26 13.26 2.55
N THR A 28 3.50 13.55 3.62
CA THR A 28 3.25 14.92 4.10
C THR A 28 3.62 15.15 5.55
N ARG A 29 3.64 14.11 6.40
CA ARG A 29 3.89 14.26 7.84
C ARG A 29 5.22 14.97 8.13
N HIS A 30 6.26 14.56 7.40
CA HIS A 30 7.65 15.00 7.60
C HIS A 30 8.15 15.87 6.45
N ILE A 31 7.25 16.39 5.60
CA ILE A 31 7.66 17.17 4.44
C ILE A 31 8.24 18.52 4.86
N ASP A 32 9.35 18.89 4.22
CA ASP A 32 9.92 20.23 4.35
C ASP A 32 8.84 21.27 3.97
N PRO A 33 8.59 22.29 4.82
CA PRO A 33 7.62 23.35 4.56
C PRO A 33 7.70 23.97 3.15
N ALA A 34 8.89 24.08 2.56
CA ALA A 34 9.09 24.63 1.22
C ALA A 34 8.44 23.80 0.10
N TYR A 35 8.07 22.54 0.37
CA TYR A 35 7.49 21.61 -0.60
C TYR A 35 6.04 21.22 -0.27
N ARG A 36 5.43 21.74 0.80
CA ARG A 36 4.08 21.35 1.27
C ARG A 36 3.00 21.39 0.19
N ASP A 37 2.99 22.44 -0.62
CA ASP A 37 1.97 22.62 -1.65
C ASP A 37 2.22 21.80 -2.92
N ARG A 38 3.40 21.17 -3.02
CA ARG A 38 3.90 20.50 -4.24
C ARG A 38 4.10 19.00 -4.06
N THR A 39 4.26 18.54 -2.81
CA THR A 39 4.49 17.13 -2.47
C THR A 39 3.31 16.26 -2.85
N PHE A 40 3.50 14.94 -2.79
CA PHE A 40 2.42 13.99 -2.99
C PHE A 40 1.47 14.03 -1.78
N HIS A 41 0.16 14.15 -2.00
CA HIS A 41 -0.80 14.29 -0.90
C HIS A 41 -2.22 13.90 -1.30
N VAL A 42 -3.10 13.78 -0.32
CA VAL A 42 -4.52 13.47 -0.53
C VAL A 42 -5.35 14.75 -0.51
N LYS A 43 -6.25 14.90 -1.48
CA LYS A 43 -7.31 15.93 -1.52
C LYS A 43 -8.60 15.31 -2.09
N PRO A 44 -9.78 15.88 -1.82
CA PRO A 44 -11.00 15.52 -2.54
C PRO A 44 -10.88 15.88 -4.03
N ASN A 45 -11.34 14.99 -4.91
CA ASN A 45 -11.46 15.24 -6.34
C ASN A 45 -12.76 15.98 -6.70
N GLY A 46 -12.99 16.21 -7.99
CA GLY A 46 -14.21 16.90 -8.47
C GLY A 46 -15.53 16.22 -8.12
N ALA A 47 -15.52 14.93 -7.76
CA ALA A 47 -16.68 14.17 -7.29
C ALA A 47 -16.77 14.09 -5.75
N GLY A 48 -15.83 14.72 -5.03
CA GLY A 48 -15.77 14.72 -3.56
C GLY A 48 -15.12 13.48 -2.94
N ALA A 49 -14.65 12.52 -3.76
CA ALA A 49 -13.93 11.36 -3.27
C ALA A 49 -12.46 11.71 -3.02
N GLU A 50 -11.84 11.12 -1.99
CA GLU A 50 -10.41 11.30 -1.75
C GLU A 50 -9.58 10.69 -2.89
N GLN A 51 -8.56 11.43 -3.32
CA GLN A 51 -7.64 11.03 -4.37
C GLN A 51 -6.24 11.57 -4.07
N TRP A 52 -5.23 10.89 -4.58
CA TRP A 52 -3.85 11.34 -4.54
C TRP A 52 -3.55 12.40 -5.62
N PHE A 53 -2.77 13.40 -5.25
CA PHE A 53 -2.34 14.50 -6.11
C PHE A 53 -0.83 14.73 -5.97
N LEU A 54 -0.22 15.22 -7.04
CA LEU A 54 1.09 15.85 -7.02
C LEU A 54 0.91 17.35 -7.25
N GLY A 55 1.04 18.15 -6.19
CA GLY A 55 0.61 19.54 -6.23
C GLY A 55 -0.89 19.64 -6.53
N ASP A 56 -1.25 20.16 -7.70
CA ASP A 56 -2.63 20.26 -8.16
C ASP A 56 -2.98 19.22 -9.24
N GLU A 57 -2.03 18.41 -9.67
CA GLU A 57 -2.22 17.39 -10.72
C GLU A 57 -2.73 16.07 -10.11
N PRO A 58 -3.88 15.54 -10.56
CA PRO A 58 -4.40 14.27 -10.07
C PRO A 58 -3.48 13.10 -10.43
N PHE A 59 -3.19 12.23 -9.47
CA PHE A 59 -2.38 11.04 -9.70
C PHE A 59 -3.21 9.94 -10.37
N GLY A 60 -2.84 9.59 -11.61
CA GLY A 60 -3.63 8.70 -12.46
C GLY A 60 -3.29 7.21 -12.40
N TYR A 61 -2.21 6.79 -11.71
CA TYR A 61 -1.80 5.37 -11.70
C TYR A 61 -2.72 4.50 -10.83
N PHE A 62 -3.22 5.06 -9.72
CA PHE A 62 -4.22 4.43 -8.85
C PHE A 62 -5.46 5.35 -8.71
N PRO A 63 -6.28 5.47 -9.77
CA PRO A 63 -7.41 6.41 -9.78
C PRO A 63 -8.54 6.02 -8.82
N HIS A 64 -8.52 4.78 -8.31
CA HIS A 64 -9.49 4.23 -7.37
C HIS A 64 -8.81 3.76 -6.09
N TRP A 65 -7.76 4.47 -5.64
CA TRP A 65 -7.18 4.21 -4.33
C TRP A 65 -8.24 4.41 -3.24
N SER A 66 -8.31 3.48 -2.30
CA SER A 66 -9.24 3.50 -1.18
C SER A 66 -8.46 3.43 0.13
N PHE A 67 -8.86 4.24 1.09
CA PHE A 67 -8.35 4.15 2.47
C PHE A 67 -9.23 3.25 3.35
N GLU A 68 -10.40 2.86 2.85
CA GLU A 68 -11.42 2.10 3.60
C GLU A 68 -11.52 0.65 3.14
N THR A 69 -11.05 0.34 1.93
CA THR A 69 -11.10 -0.98 1.31
C THR A 69 -9.78 -1.34 0.65
N ALA A 70 -9.50 -2.63 0.52
CA ALA A 70 -8.38 -3.18 -0.24
C ALA A 70 -8.83 -4.39 -1.06
N ALA A 71 -8.07 -4.75 -2.09
CA ALA A 71 -8.32 -5.98 -2.82
C ALA A 71 -8.09 -7.19 -1.88
N ARG A 72 -9.02 -8.15 -1.89
CA ARG A 72 -8.89 -9.39 -1.11
C ARG A 72 -7.59 -10.09 -1.48
N PRO A 73 -6.69 -10.38 -0.52
CA PRO A 73 -5.47 -11.12 -0.79
C PRO A 73 -5.74 -12.42 -1.54
N GLY A 74 -5.03 -12.63 -2.66
CA GLY A 74 -5.21 -13.80 -3.52
C GLY A 74 -6.34 -13.71 -4.56
N ALA A 75 -7.19 -12.68 -4.57
CA ALA A 75 -8.29 -12.57 -5.55
C ALA A 75 -7.80 -12.57 -7.01
N LEU A 76 -6.65 -11.93 -7.30
CA LEU A 76 -6.08 -11.95 -8.65
C LEU A 76 -5.70 -13.37 -9.12
N LYS A 77 -5.32 -14.27 -8.20
CA LYS A 77 -5.06 -15.68 -8.53
C LYS A 77 -6.32 -16.37 -9.04
N GLU A 78 -7.47 -16.06 -8.46
CA GLU A 78 -8.77 -16.58 -8.91
C GLU A 78 -9.12 -16.03 -10.29
N VAL A 79 -8.98 -14.72 -10.49
CA VAL A 79 -9.19 -14.07 -11.80
C VAL A 79 -8.28 -14.69 -12.87
N LEU A 80 -6.98 -14.84 -12.61
CA LEU A 80 -6.03 -15.44 -13.55
C LEU A 80 -6.33 -16.92 -13.86
N ARG A 81 -6.92 -17.67 -12.92
CA ARG A 81 -7.40 -19.04 -13.17
C ARG A 81 -8.68 -19.04 -14.01
N ASN A 82 -9.58 -18.10 -13.77
CA ASN A 82 -10.86 -17.97 -14.47
C ASN A 82 -10.66 -17.54 -15.94
N ILE A 83 -9.69 -16.66 -16.22
CA ILE A 83 -9.30 -16.30 -17.59
C ILE A 83 -8.89 -17.56 -18.38
N LYS A 84 -8.13 -18.47 -17.74
CA LYS A 84 -7.73 -19.74 -18.38
C LYS A 84 -8.89 -20.71 -18.63
N SER A 85 -10.00 -20.60 -17.90
CA SER A 85 -11.20 -21.43 -18.08
C SER A 85 -12.30 -20.74 -18.89
N GLY A 86 -12.06 -19.53 -19.42
CA GLY A 86 -13.03 -18.78 -20.23
C GLY A 86 -14.12 -18.06 -19.43
N VAL A 87 -14.00 -18.01 -18.10
CA VAL A 87 -14.91 -17.26 -17.23
C VAL A 87 -14.30 -15.88 -17.00
N ILE A 88 -14.95 -14.83 -17.51
CA ILE A 88 -14.57 -13.44 -17.22
C ILE A 88 -15.34 -13.03 -15.96
N SER A 89 -14.69 -13.04 -14.81
CA SER A 89 -15.23 -12.46 -13.58
C SER A 89 -14.62 -11.08 -13.37
N ASP A 90 -15.46 -10.05 -13.35
CA ASP A 90 -15.06 -8.64 -13.11
C ASP A 90 -15.02 -8.28 -11.61
N GLU A 91 -15.24 -9.26 -10.73
CA GLU A 91 -15.25 -9.03 -9.29
C GLU A 91 -13.82 -8.90 -8.76
N LYS A 92 -13.34 -7.66 -8.67
CA LYS A 92 -12.41 -7.31 -7.59
C LYS A 92 -13.18 -7.48 -6.29
N ALA A 93 -12.98 -8.61 -5.63
CA ALA A 93 -13.49 -8.76 -4.29
C ALA A 93 -12.72 -7.80 -3.38
N GLU A 94 -13.28 -6.63 -3.13
CA GLU A 94 -12.78 -5.73 -2.12
C GLU A 94 -13.23 -6.20 -0.74
N VAL A 95 -12.34 -6.03 0.23
CA VAL A 95 -12.62 -6.24 1.65
C VAL A 95 -12.36 -4.94 2.39
N PRO A 96 -12.99 -4.72 3.56
CA PRO A 96 -12.61 -3.62 4.43
C PRO A 96 -11.10 -3.60 4.68
N MET A 97 -10.51 -2.42 4.75
CA MET A 97 -9.09 -2.24 5.04
C MET A 97 -8.75 -2.93 6.35
N ASP A 98 -7.89 -3.95 6.28
CA ASP A 98 -7.43 -4.67 7.46
C ASP A 98 -6.38 -3.80 8.17
N PRO A 99 -6.48 -3.55 9.49
CA PRO A 99 -5.45 -2.83 10.23
C PRO A 99 -4.03 -3.40 10.06
N ALA A 100 -3.89 -4.71 9.82
CA ALA A 100 -2.59 -5.36 9.53
C ALA A 100 -1.95 -4.91 8.20
N PHE A 101 -2.70 -4.19 7.35
CA PHE A 101 -2.17 -3.60 6.12
C PHE A 101 -1.55 -2.23 6.35
N GLN A 102 -1.90 -1.52 7.43
CA GLN A 102 -1.48 -0.14 7.67
C GLN A 102 -0.68 0.05 8.96
N TYR A 103 -0.80 -0.87 9.92
CA TYR A 103 -0.21 -0.71 11.25
C TYR A 103 0.64 -1.92 11.67
N ARG A 104 1.77 -1.63 12.31
CA ARG A 104 2.78 -2.61 12.73
C ARG A 104 2.27 -3.67 13.69
N GLU A 105 1.62 -3.29 14.80
CA GLU A 105 1.20 -4.24 15.83
C GLU A 105 0.15 -5.26 15.33
N PRO A 106 -0.92 -4.83 14.61
CA PRO A 106 -1.80 -5.77 13.93
C PRO A 106 -1.08 -6.66 12.91
N ARG A 107 -0.07 -6.13 12.20
CA ARG A 107 0.73 -6.91 11.25
C ARG A 107 1.55 -8.00 11.94
N LEU A 108 2.18 -7.71 13.08
CA LEU A 108 2.92 -8.72 13.84
C LEU A 108 2.01 -9.87 14.30
N THR A 109 0.82 -9.54 14.81
CA THR A 109 -0.20 -10.55 15.16
C THR A 109 -0.54 -11.43 13.95
N ARG A 110 -0.75 -10.82 12.78
CA ARG A 110 -1.05 -11.55 11.54
C ARG A 110 0.11 -12.44 11.10
N MET A 111 1.35 -11.98 11.25
CA MET A 111 2.54 -12.78 10.93
C MET A 111 2.66 -14.02 11.83
N ASP A 112 2.35 -13.89 13.12
CA ASP A 112 2.29 -15.02 14.05
C ASP A 112 1.24 -16.05 13.64
N GLU A 113 0.03 -15.61 13.30
CA GLU A 113 -1.06 -16.46 12.77
C GLU A 113 -0.63 -17.21 11.49
N GLN A 114 0.15 -16.55 10.64
CA GLN A 114 0.65 -17.08 9.37
C GLN A 114 1.95 -17.89 9.51
N ARG A 115 2.55 -17.94 10.70
CA ARG A 115 3.87 -18.55 10.97
C ARG A 115 5.00 -17.92 10.15
N VAL A 116 4.93 -16.61 9.92
CA VAL A 116 5.99 -15.79 9.31
C VAL A 116 6.85 -15.22 10.44
N GLU A 117 8.14 -15.54 10.45
CA GLU A 117 9.09 -15.05 11.46
C GLU A 117 9.57 -13.64 11.16
N SER A 118 9.86 -13.36 9.90
CA SER A 118 10.36 -12.08 9.43
C SER A 118 9.92 -11.86 8.00
N ALA A 119 9.76 -10.58 7.62
CA ALA A 119 9.34 -10.22 6.28
C ALA A 119 10.03 -8.94 5.80
N VAL A 120 10.24 -8.84 4.50
CA VAL A 120 10.57 -7.57 3.85
C VAL A 120 9.26 -6.86 3.54
N LEU A 121 9.02 -5.71 4.16
CA LEU A 121 7.85 -4.88 3.90
C LEU A 121 8.16 -3.77 2.90
N MET A 122 7.51 -3.81 1.74
CA MET A 122 7.67 -2.89 0.64
C MET A 122 6.46 -1.93 0.49
N PRO A 123 6.67 -0.73 -0.07
CA PRO A 123 5.59 0.19 -0.38
C PRO A 123 4.61 -0.41 -1.40
N THR A 124 3.35 0.04 -1.38
CA THR A 124 2.36 -0.29 -2.42
C THR A 124 2.19 0.89 -3.38
N LEU A 125 1.91 2.08 -2.84
CA LEU A 125 1.81 3.32 -3.58
C LEU A 125 3.17 3.95 -3.84
N GLY A 126 4.08 3.90 -2.87
CA GLY A 126 5.39 4.56 -2.91
C GLY A 126 6.25 4.15 -4.10
N VAL A 127 6.11 2.91 -4.60
CA VAL A 127 6.85 2.43 -5.80
C VAL A 127 6.47 3.16 -7.09
N THR A 128 5.40 3.97 -7.08
CA THR A 128 4.87 4.63 -8.27
C THR A 128 5.07 6.15 -8.30
N VAL A 129 5.44 6.76 -7.17
CA VAL A 129 5.43 8.23 -7.03
C VAL A 129 6.62 8.92 -7.69
N GLU A 130 7.77 8.26 -7.80
CA GLU A 130 9.00 8.85 -8.35
C GLU A 130 8.84 9.23 -9.83
N HIS A 131 8.13 8.40 -10.61
CA HIS A 131 8.00 8.63 -12.05
C HIS A 131 7.27 9.95 -12.37
N VAL A 132 6.24 10.29 -11.59
CA VAL A 132 5.49 11.54 -11.81
C VAL A 132 6.27 12.78 -11.36
N MET A 133 7.30 12.61 -10.54
CA MET A 133 8.20 13.69 -10.09
C MET A 133 9.52 13.75 -10.88
N LYS A 134 9.74 12.90 -11.88
CA LYS A 134 11.04 12.71 -12.57
C LYS A 134 11.70 13.98 -13.15
N HIS A 135 10.94 15.08 -13.29
CA HIS A 135 11.42 16.35 -13.81
C HIS A 135 11.79 17.36 -12.73
N ASP A 136 11.57 17.04 -11.45
CA ASP A 136 11.97 17.88 -10.31
C ASP A 136 12.68 17.04 -9.26
N VAL A 137 14.01 17.00 -9.37
CA VAL A 137 14.90 16.30 -8.45
C VAL A 137 14.72 16.80 -7.02
N GLY A 138 14.57 18.12 -6.81
CA GLY A 138 14.44 18.70 -5.46
C GLY A 138 13.18 18.19 -4.76
N LEU A 139 12.05 18.21 -5.48
CA LEU A 139 10.78 17.68 -5.00
C LEU A 139 10.84 16.17 -4.77
N THR A 140 11.42 15.40 -5.70
CA THR A 140 11.58 13.94 -5.52
C THR A 140 12.31 13.61 -4.23
N TYR A 141 13.45 14.25 -3.97
CA TYR A 141 14.21 14.00 -2.74
C TYR A 141 13.45 14.45 -1.49
N ALA A 142 12.77 15.59 -1.51
CA ALA A 142 11.97 16.05 -0.37
C ALA A 142 10.84 15.07 -0.04
N ASN A 143 10.10 14.62 -1.06
CA ASN A 143 9.02 13.66 -0.93
C ASN A 143 9.50 12.30 -0.41
N LEU A 144 10.58 11.75 -0.98
CA LEU A 144 11.14 10.47 -0.55
C LEU A 144 11.74 10.53 0.86
N ARG A 145 12.33 11.65 1.27
CA ARG A 145 12.79 11.82 2.66
C ARG A 145 11.62 11.85 3.64
N SER A 146 10.55 12.57 3.30
CA SER A 146 9.34 12.57 4.12
C SER A 146 8.76 11.16 4.23
N PHE A 147 8.69 10.43 3.11
CA PHE A 147 8.21 9.06 3.07
C PHE A 147 9.05 8.11 3.92
N ASN A 148 10.37 8.17 3.80
CA ASN A 148 11.26 7.30 4.58
C ASN A 148 11.21 7.62 6.09
N ALA A 149 11.07 8.89 6.48
CA ALA A 149 10.89 9.27 7.88
C ALA A 149 9.55 8.77 8.44
N TRP A 150 8.48 8.83 7.63
CA TRP A 150 7.18 8.26 8.00
C TRP A 150 7.25 6.74 8.13
N LEU A 151 7.93 6.07 7.21
CA LEU A 151 8.10 4.62 7.21
C LEU A 151 8.85 4.15 8.46
N ASP A 152 9.94 4.82 8.83
CA ASP A 152 10.70 4.53 10.05
C ASP A 152 9.86 4.73 11.32
N GLU A 153 9.02 5.77 11.35
CA GLU A 153 8.11 6.04 12.48
C GLU A 153 7.00 4.98 12.62
N GLU A 154 6.34 4.59 11.53
CA GLU A 154 5.18 3.69 11.57
C GLU A 154 5.56 2.20 11.61
N TRP A 155 6.65 1.83 10.94
CA TRP A 155 7.05 0.43 10.76
C TRP A 155 8.39 0.08 11.40
N GLY A 156 9.34 1.02 11.42
CA GLY A 156 10.71 0.81 11.89
C GLY A 156 11.55 -0.06 10.93
N PHE A 157 12.58 -0.69 11.49
CA PHE A 157 13.48 -1.65 10.82
C PHE A 157 13.33 -3.07 11.38
#